data_AF-A0A1V0GZ74-F1
#
_entry.id   AF-A0A1V0GZ74-F1
#
_cell.length_a   1.000
_cell.length_b   1.000
_cell.length_c   1.000
_cell.angle_alpha   90.00
_cell.angle_beta   90.00
_cell.angle_gamma   90.00
#
_symmetry.space_group_name_H-M   'P 1'
#
loop_
_entity.id
_entity.type
_entity.pdbx_description
1 polymer ?
#
loop_
_entity_poly.entity_id
_entity_poly.type
_entity_poly.pdbx_seq_one_letter_code
_entity_poly.pdbx_strand_id
1 'polypeptide(L)' 'MAYKRLEADSFTWPAIRDGAMTLSRTQFEALFAGLDWRRVRPLETPKPFKPSS' A
#
# COMPACT_ATOMS: atom_id res chain seq x y z
N MET A 1 -6.63 -23.48 7.14
CA MET A 1 -5.88 -22.43 6.43
C MET A 1 -6.84 -21.69 5.51
N ALA A 2 -7.02 -20.38 5.68
CA ALA A 2 -7.82 -19.56 4.77
C ALA A 2 -6.86 -18.77 3.86
N TYR A 3 -6.89 -19.02 2.55
CA TYR A 3 -6.15 -18.23 1.57
C TYR A 3 -7.17 -17.51 0.69
N LYS A 4 -7.03 -16.19 0.58
CA LYS A 4 -7.88 -15.36 -0.28
C LYS A 4 -7.22 -15.31 -1.65
N ARG A 5 -7.79 -16.00 -2.65
CA ARG A 5 -7.30 -15.85 -4.03
C ARG A 5 -7.62 -14.43 -4.49
N LEU A 6 -6.58 -13.68 -4.85
CA LEU A 6 -6.70 -12.33 -5.39
C LEU A 6 -6.97 -12.47 -6.89
N GLU A 7 -8.17 -12.94 -7.24
CA GLU A 7 -8.60 -13.13 -8.63
C GLU A 7 -9.23 -11.83 -9.12
N ALA A 8 -8.46 -11.05 -9.90
CA ALA A 8 -8.91 -10.15 -10.98
C ALA A 8 -7.74 -9.31 -11.53
N ASP A 9 -6.83 -8.88 -10.65
CA ASP A 9 -5.72 -7.98 -11.00
C ASP A 9 -4.38 -8.59 -10.57
N SER A 10 -3.32 -8.27 -11.30
CA SER A 10 -1.99 -8.90 -11.15
C SER A 10 -1.41 -8.68 -9.75
N PHE A 11 -1.68 -9.59 -8.81
CA PHE A 11 -1.08 -9.57 -7.47
C PHE A 11 0.42 -9.79 -7.57
N THR A 12 1.15 -8.69 -7.61
CA THR A 12 2.60 -8.68 -7.74
C THR A 12 3.19 -8.19 -6.43
N TRP A 13 3.89 -9.06 -5.72
CA TRP A 13 4.79 -8.62 -4.65
C TRP A 13 5.89 -7.76 -5.27
N PRO A 14 6.17 -6.56 -4.72
CA PRO A 14 7.34 -5.80 -5.16
C PRO A 14 8.62 -6.50 -4.76
N ALA A 15 9.72 -6.03 -5.36
CA ALA A 15 11.05 -6.41 -4.97
C ALA A 15 11.25 -6.18 -3.47
N ILE A 16 11.33 -7.28 -2.73
CA ILE A 16 11.68 -7.28 -1.31
C ILE A 16 13.11 -6.75 -1.21
N ARG A 17 13.31 -5.63 -0.50
CA ARG A 17 14.65 -5.16 -0.14
C ARG A 17 14.88 -5.53 1.32
N ASP A 18 15.98 -6.22 1.61
CA ASP A 18 16.35 -6.62 2.98
C ASP A 18 15.33 -7.51 3.72
N GLY A 19 14.56 -8.32 2.98
CA GLY A 19 13.59 -9.25 3.56
C GLY A 19 12.26 -8.61 3.98
N ALA A 20 12.10 -7.28 3.85
CA ALA A 20 10.88 -6.57 4.18
C ALA A 20 10.39 -5.70 3.01
N MET A 21 9.07 -5.46 2.97
CA MET A 21 8.45 -4.52 2.05
C MET A 21 7.84 -3.38 2.85
N THR A 22 8.21 -2.14 2.54
CA THR A 22 7.58 -0.94 3.11
C THR A 22 6.47 -0.47 2.19
N LEU A 23 5.22 -0.54 2.67
CA LEU A 23 4.07 0.06 2.01
C LEU A 23 3.49 1.17 2.88
N SER A 24 2.99 2.22 2.22
CA SER A 24 2.09 3.16 2.88
C SER A 24 0.75 2.48 3.19
N ARG A 25 -0.01 3.03 4.14
CA ARG A 25 -1.34 2.52 4.50
C ARG A 25 -2.25 2.36 3.27
N THR A 26 -2.28 3.35 2.39
CA THR A 26 -3.12 3.33 1.18
C THR A 26 -2.70 2.25 0.19
N GLN A 27 -1.39 2.00 0.04
CA GLN A 27 -0.88 0.92 -0.80
C GLN A 27 -1.19 -0.46 -0.23
N PHE A 28 -1.13 -0.61 1.10
CA PHE A 28 -1.52 -1.84 1.79
C PHE A 28 -3.03 -2.12 1.65
N GLU A 29 -3.87 -1.11 1.81
CA GLU A 29 -5.32 -1.22 1.60
C GLU A 29 -5.65 -1.62 0.15
N ALA A 30 -4.96 -1.04 -0.84
CA ALA A 30 -5.10 -1.40 -2.24
C ALA A 30 -4.69 -2.85 -2.52
N LEU A 31 -3.58 -3.29 -1.92
CA LEU A 31 -3.11 -4.68 -1.99
C LEU A 31 -4.17 -5.65 -1.43
N PHE A 32 -4.77 -5.32 -0.29
CA PHE A 32 -5.82 -6.13 0.35
C PHE A 32 -7.16 -6.13 -0.40
N ALA A 33 -7.46 -5.02 -1.07
CA ALA A 33 -8.62 -4.86 -1.93
C ALA A 33 -8.48 -5.57 -3.29
N GLY A 34 -7.27 -6.04 -3.64
CA GLY A 34 -6.98 -6.66 -4.94
C GLY A 34 -6.81 -5.64 -6.08
N LEU A 35 -6.56 -4.38 -5.76
CA LEU A 35 -6.24 -3.33 -6.72
C LEU A 35 -4.73 -3.34 -7.04
N ASP A 36 -4.34 -2.81 -8.21
CA ASP A 36 -2.92 -2.60 -8.52
C ASP A 36 -2.33 -1.50 -7.61
N TRP A 37 -1.81 -1.94 -6.46
CA TRP A 37 -1.19 -1.10 -5.45
C TRP A 37 -0.01 -0.27 -5.98
N ARG A 38 0.63 -0.68 -7.09
CA ARG A 38 1.73 0.08 -7.73
C ARG A 38 1.24 1.36 -8.38
N ARG A 39 -0.05 1.41 -8.73
CA ARG A 39 -0.71 2.61 -9.28
C ARG A 39 -1.26 3.52 -8.19
N VAL A 40 -1.28 3.05 -6.94
CA VAL A 40 -1.76 3.83 -5.80
C VAL A 40 -0.65 4.73 -5.29
N ARG A 41 -0.83 6.04 -5.52
CA ARG A 41 0.00 7.08 -4.90
C ARG A 41 -0.62 7.41 -3.54
N PRO A 42 0.11 7.29 -2.42
CA PRO A 42 -0.36 7.84 -1.16
C PRO A 42 -0.57 9.33 -1.35
N LEU A 43 -1.74 9.83 -0.94
CA LEU A 43 -1.94 11.27 -0.84
C LEU A 43 -0.97 11.77 0.22
N GLU A 44 -0.08 12.70 -0.17
CA GLU A 44 0.70 13.45 0.79
C GLU A 44 -0.30 14.27 1.60
N THR A 45 -0.70 13.77 2.77
CA THR A 45 -1.46 14.58 3.71
C THR A 45 -0.53 15.73 4.10
N PRO A 46 -0.91 16.99 3.81
CA PRO A 46 -0.10 18.12 4.24
C PRO A 46 0.11 17.98 5.75
N LYS A 47 1.38 18.10 6.19
CA LYS A 47 1.72 18.08 7.61
C LYS A 47 0.72 19.00 8.32
N PRO A 48 0.02 18.54 9.38
CA PRO A 48 -0.91 19.39 10.08
C PRO A 48 -0.16 20.65 10.47
N PHE A 49 -0.69 21.80 10.02
CA PHE A 49 -0.15 23.09 10.37
C PHE A 49 -0.13 23.17 11.89
N LYS A 50 1.06 23.09 12.49
CA LYS A 50 1.23 23.36 13.90
C LYS A 50 1.34 24.88 14.02
N PRO A 51 0.33 25.59 14.54
CA PRO A 51 0.52 26.99 14.88
C PRO A 51 1.65 27.06 15.91
N SER A 52 2.70 27.83 15.59
CA SER A 52 3.72 28.21 16.56
C SER A 52 3.01 28.97 17.68
N SER A 53 3.06 28.42 18.89
CA SER A 53 2.84 29.22 20.10
C SER A 53 4.10 29.99 20.46
#